data_AF-A0A536YM61-F1
#
_entry.id   AF-A0A536YM61-F1
#
_cell.length_a   1.000
_cell.length_b   1.000
_cell.length_c   1.000
_cell.angle_alpha   90.00
_cell.angle_beta   90.00
_cell.angle_gamma   90.00
#
_symmetry.space_group_name_H-M   'P 1'
#
loop_
_entity.id
_entity.type
_entity.pdbx_description
1 polymer ?
#
loop_
_entity_poly.entity_id
_entity_poly.type
_entity_poly.pdbx_seq_one_letter_code
_entity_poly.pdbx_strand_id
1 'polypeptide(L)'
;MYILEKFALAILIAAWPAFAGAQGAIEKKDVHVAVGGKASLYYLPLTIAEQLGYFKEEGLNLTISDFAGGSQALRAVVGGSADVVSGAYEHTLNMQPKGQYLQCFVQQGRAPQIAIGIATAKAKEYKSPKDLKGLKVGVSAPGSSTHMILNHFISTGGLKPSDISVIGV
;
A
#
# COMPACT_ATOMS: atom_id res chain seq x y z
N MET A 1 -68.83 15.96 5.65
CA MET A 1 -68.26 17.28 5.35
C MET A 1 -66.76 17.19 5.67
N TYR A 2 -65.98 16.26 5.10
CA TYR A 2 -65.38 16.31 3.75
C TYR A 2 -65.06 17.73 3.28
N ILE A 3 -63.79 17.93 2.92
CA ILE A 3 -63.13 19.16 2.44
C ILE A 3 -62.44 19.96 3.55
N LEU A 4 -61.31 19.48 4.07
CA LEU A 4 -60.18 20.33 4.49
C LEU A 4 -58.85 19.55 4.68
N GLU A 5 -58.72 18.33 4.15
CA GLU A 5 -57.49 17.51 4.19
C GLU A 5 -56.54 17.69 2.98
N LYS A 6 -56.65 18.78 2.23
CA LYS A 6 -55.81 18.97 1.03
C LYS A 6 -55.29 20.38 0.94
N PHE A 7 -54.31 20.81 1.75
CA PHE A 7 -53.49 22.00 1.42
C PHE A 7 -52.24 22.22 2.31
N ALA A 8 -51.55 21.17 2.77
CA ALA A 8 -50.24 21.35 3.44
C ALA A 8 -49.17 20.35 2.96
N LEU A 9 -49.28 19.91 1.70
CA LEU A 9 -48.26 19.10 1.03
C LEU A 9 -47.60 19.95 -0.08
N ALA A 10 -46.93 21.04 0.30
CA ALA A 10 -46.22 21.90 -0.65
C ALA A 10 -45.09 22.72 0.01
N ILE A 11 -44.24 22.09 0.84
CA ILE A 11 -42.88 22.57 1.11
C ILE A 11 -41.94 21.37 1.12
N LEU A 12 -41.82 20.74 -0.05
CA LEU A 12 -40.74 19.83 -0.40
C LEU A 12 -40.19 20.36 -1.73
N ILE A 13 -38.85 20.41 -1.85
CA ILE A 13 -38.06 20.81 -3.03
C ILE A 13 -37.64 22.30 -3.07
N ALA A 14 -36.89 22.78 -2.07
CA ALA A 14 -36.10 24.02 -2.23
C ALA A 14 -34.79 24.08 -1.41
N ALA A 15 -34.22 22.94 -1.00
CA ALA A 15 -32.94 22.92 -0.27
C ALA A 15 -32.01 21.77 -0.70
N TRP A 16 -32.00 21.44 -2.00
CA TRP A 16 -31.02 20.51 -2.57
C TRP A 16 -30.38 21.15 -3.80
N PRO A 17 -29.38 22.03 -3.60
CA PRO A 17 -28.06 21.71 -4.11
C PRO A 17 -26.96 22.27 -3.18
N ALA A 18 -26.74 21.68 -2.01
CA ALA A 18 -25.57 22.00 -1.17
C ALA A 18 -24.55 20.86 -1.04
N PHE A 19 -24.80 19.73 -1.71
CA PHE A 19 -23.88 18.58 -1.70
C PHE A 19 -23.09 18.40 -3.01
N ALA A 20 -23.20 19.33 -3.97
CA ALA A 20 -22.53 19.23 -5.27
C ALA A 20 -21.28 20.13 -5.42
N GLY A 21 -20.82 20.79 -4.35
CA GLY A 21 -19.75 21.81 -4.45
C GLY A 21 -18.76 21.87 -3.30
N ALA A 22 -18.73 20.87 -2.41
CA ALA A 22 -17.74 20.82 -1.32
C ALA A 22 -16.54 19.92 -1.67
N GLN A 23 -16.07 19.96 -2.92
CA GLN A 23 -14.65 19.65 -3.14
C GLN A 23 -13.90 20.90 -2.67
N GLY A 24 -13.56 20.94 -1.37
CA GLY A 24 -12.75 22.01 -0.82
C GLY A 24 -11.49 22.19 -1.65
N ALA A 25 -10.96 23.43 -1.70
CA ALA A 25 -9.70 23.68 -2.39
C ALA A 25 -8.61 22.72 -1.86
N ILE A 26 -7.75 22.22 -2.77
CA ILE A 26 -6.64 21.34 -2.43
C ILE A 26 -5.77 22.02 -1.38
N GLU A 27 -5.73 21.45 -0.18
CA GLU A 27 -4.97 21.98 0.96
C GLU A 27 -3.45 21.87 0.78
N LYS A 28 -3.01 20.83 0.05
CA LYS A 28 -1.60 20.57 -0.24
C LYS A 28 -1.43 20.09 -1.68
N LYS A 29 -0.92 20.97 -2.53
CA LYS A 29 -0.70 20.68 -3.96
C LYS A 29 0.54 19.83 -4.19
N ASP A 30 1.63 20.16 -3.51
CA ASP A 30 2.90 19.44 -3.62
C ASP A 30 2.91 18.27 -2.63
N VAL A 31 2.89 17.05 -3.13
CA VAL A 31 2.83 15.83 -2.31
C VAL A 31 4.00 14.93 -2.65
N HIS A 32 4.75 14.53 -1.63
CA HIS A 32 5.86 13.60 -1.78
C HIS A 32 5.42 12.17 -1.47
N VAL A 33 5.44 11.31 -2.49
CA VAL A 33 5.16 9.88 -2.38
C VAL A 33 6.46 9.09 -2.28
N ALA A 34 6.58 8.27 -1.24
CA ALA A 34 7.62 7.26 -1.13
C ALA A 34 7.08 5.90 -1.60
N VAL A 35 7.82 5.21 -2.46
CA VAL A 35 7.48 3.85 -2.95
C VAL A 35 8.69 2.94 -2.87
N GLY A 36 8.50 1.67 -2.53
CA GLY A 36 9.58 0.70 -2.45
C GLY A 36 9.54 -0.28 -3.61
N GLY A 37 10.23 0.01 -4.72
CA GLY A 37 10.29 -0.82 -5.92
C GLY A 37 9.29 -0.38 -7.00
N LYS A 38 9.31 0.90 -7.38
CA LYS A 38 8.35 1.55 -8.31
C LYS A 38 8.21 0.82 -9.64
N ALA A 39 9.30 0.24 -10.16
CA ALA A 39 9.30 -0.49 -11.43
C ALA A 39 8.55 -1.83 -11.39
N SER A 40 8.17 -2.34 -10.22
CA SER A 40 7.46 -3.61 -10.09
C SER A 40 5.98 -3.49 -10.50
N LEU A 41 5.42 -4.58 -11.05
CA LEU A 41 3.98 -4.67 -11.38
C LEU A 41 3.06 -4.44 -10.18
N TYR A 42 3.58 -4.65 -8.97
CA TYR A 42 2.88 -4.38 -7.71
C TYR A 42 2.45 -2.90 -7.58
N TYR A 43 3.19 -1.96 -8.18
CA TYR A 43 2.88 -0.53 -8.18
C TYR A 43 2.50 0.01 -9.57
N LEU A 44 2.08 -0.87 -10.49
CA LEU A 44 1.66 -0.46 -11.82
C LEU A 44 0.58 0.65 -11.80
N PRO A 45 -0.44 0.63 -10.91
CA PRO A 45 -1.42 1.72 -10.86
C PRO A 45 -0.81 3.09 -10.56
N LEU A 46 0.16 3.17 -9.62
CA LEU A 46 0.89 4.42 -9.34
C LEU A 46 1.64 4.91 -10.58
N THR A 47 2.37 4.02 -11.25
CA THR A 47 3.16 4.37 -12.44
C THR A 47 2.26 4.81 -13.60
N ILE A 48 1.13 4.15 -13.82
CA ILE A 48 0.16 4.56 -14.85
C ILE A 48 -0.42 5.94 -14.52
N ALA A 49 -0.84 6.18 -13.28
CA ALA A 49 -1.42 7.47 -12.88
C ALA A 49 -0.41 8.63 -13.01
N GLU A 50 0.86 8.38 -12.72
CA GLU A 50 1.94 9.34 -12.97
C GLU A 50 2.14 9.60 -14.47
N GLN A 51 2.31 8.53 -15.26
CA GLN A 51 2.65 8.64 -16.68
C GLN A 51 1.52 9.23 -17.53
N LEU A 52 0.27 8.91 -17.21
CA LEU A 52 -0.90 9.45 -17.89
C LEU A 52 -1.29 10.85 -17.38
N GLY A 53 -0.60 11.37 -16.36
CA GLY A 53 -0.80 12.72 -15.87
C GLY A 53 -2.03 12.92 -14.98
N TYR A 54 -2.67 11.85 -14.51
CA TYR A 54 -3.90 11.93 -13.72
C TYR A 54 -3.76 12.77 -12.45
N PHE A 55 -2.60 12.73 -11.77
CA PHE A 55 -2.38 13.61 -10.62
C PHE A 55 -2.36 15.09 -10.99
N LYS A 56 -1.80 15.44 -12.16
CA LYS A 56 -1.78 16.83 -12.65
C LYS A 56 -3.15 17.30 -13.08
N GLU A 57 -3.95 16.42 -13.69
CA GLU A 57 -5.35 16.69 -14.03
C GLU A 57 -6.18 17.04 -12.79
N GLU A 58 -5.89 16.37 -11.67
CA GLU A 58 -6.47 16.66 -10.35
C GLU A 58 -5.78 17.83 -9.61
N GLY A 59 -4.85 18.56 -10.24
CA GLY A 59 -4.19 19.73 -9.67
C GLY A 59 -3.11 19.43 -8.62
N LEU A 60 -2.62 18.19 -8.54
CA LEU A 60 -1.54 17.75 -7.65
C LEU A 60 -0.18 17.72 -8.37
N ASN A 61 0.85 18.15 -7.65
CA ASN A 61 2.24 18.08 -8.05
C ASN A 61 2.94 16.98 -7.24
N LEU A 62 3.04 15.78 -7.81
CA LEU A 62 3.73 14.69 -7.12
C LEU A 62 5.24 14.74 -7.33
N THR A 63 5.98 14.55 -6.24
CA THR A 63 7.35 14.02 -6.26
C THR A 63 7.30 12.56 -5.84
N ILE A 64 7.86 11.65 -6.63
CA ILE A 64 7.87 10.21 -6.31
C ILE A 64 9.31 9.75 -6.11
N SER A 65 9.66 9.34 -4.89
CA SER A 65 10.95 8.73 -4.58
C SER A 65 10.84 7.23 -4.52
N ASP A 66 11.69 6.55 -5.29
CA ASP A 66 11.80 5.09 -5.27
C ASP A 66 12.89 4.63 -4.31
N PHE A 67 12.60 3.59 -3.54
CA PHE A 67 13.47 2.98 -2.55
C PHE A 67 13.63 1.50 -2.84
N ALA A 68 14.69 0.88 -2.29
CA ALA A 68 14.95 -0.55 -2.49
C ALA A 68 13.82 -1.46 -1.97
N GLY A 69 13.04 -1.01 -0.97
CA GLY A 69 11.92 -1.78 -0.46
C GLY A 69 10.95 -0.99 0.41
N GLY A 70 9.76 -1.57 0.63
CA GLY A 70 8.65 -0.92 1.33
C GLY A 70 8.98 -0.48 2.75
N SER A 71 9.86 -1.19 3.47
CA SER A 71 10.28 -0.76 4.81
C SER A 71 11.09 0.54 4.80
N GLN A 72 11.84 0.81 3.73
CA GLN A 72 12.58 2.07 3.58
C GLN A 72 11.65 3.21 3.20
N ALA A 73 10.73 2.97 2.26
CA ALA A 73 9.70 3.94 1.87
C ALA A 73 8.80 4.33 3.06
N LEU A 74 8.40 3.35 3.87
CA LEU A 74 7.66 3.60 5.11
C LEU A 74 8.45 4.46 6.10
N ARG A 75 9.75 4.23 6.24
CA ARG A 75 10.61 5.06 7.10
C ARG A 75 10.69 6.51 6.62
N ALA A 76 10.63 6.77 5.32
CA ALA A 76 10.61 8.14 4.80
C ALA A 76 9.36 8.90 5.30
N VAL A 77 8.20 8.24 5.30
CA VAL A 77 6.96 8.84 5.84
C VAL A 77 7.02 8.99 7.36
N VAL A 78 7.43 7.95 8.09
CA VAL A 78 7.55 8.02 9.56
C VAL A 78 8.58 9.07 9.99
N GLY A 79 9.64 9.26 9.21
CA GLY A 79 10.67 10.28 9.44
C GLY A 79 10.30 11.68 8.96
N GLY A 80 9.13 11.85 8.31
CA GLY A 80 8.65 13.15 7.82
C GLY A 80 9.33 13.66 6.54
N SER A 81 10.14 12.83 5.87
CA SER A 81 10.78 13.18 4.60
C SER A 81 9.93 12.82 3.37
N ALA A 82 8.75 12.25 3.57
CA ALA A 82 7.72 12.01 2.56
C ALA A 82 6.34 12.12 3.21
N ASP A 83 5.31 12.45 2.43
CA ASP A 83 3.96 12.66 2.92
C ASP A 83 3.12 11.39 2.93
N VAL A 84 3.24 10.60 1.85
CA VAL A 84 2.43 9.41 1.60
C VAL A 84 3.35 8.26 1.22
N VAL A 85 3.01 7.06 1.68
CA VAL A 85 3.67 5.83 1.23
C VAL A 85 2.76 5.10 0.25
N SER A 86 3.28 4.81 -0.95
CA SER A 86 2.75 3.75 -1.79
C SER A 86 3.42 2.45 -1.36
N GLY A 87 2.71 1.64 -0.57
CA GLY A 87 3.28 0.47 0.09
C GLY A 87 2.25 -0.56 0.52
N ALA A 88 2.73 -1.62 1.16
CA ALA A 88 1.92 -2.76 1.54
C ALA A 88 1.00 -2.47 2.74
N TYR A 89 -0.23 -2.97 2.70
CA TYR A 89 -1.28 -2.67 3.66
C TYR A 89 -0.93 -3.08 5.10
N GLU A 90 -0.28 -4.23 5.28
CA GLU A 90 0.09 -4.76 6.58
C GLU A 90 1.06 -3.86 7.36
N HIS A 91 1.71 -2.90 6.71
CA HIS A 91 2.47 -1.86 7.39
C HIS A 91 1.60 -0.99 8.30
N THR A 92 0.33 -0.72 7.93
CA THR A 92 -0.59 0.03 8.79
C THR A 92 -0.82 -0.70 10.11
N LEU A 93 -1.04 -2.02 10.06
CA LEU A 93 -1.23 -2.87 11.23
C LEU A 93 0.04 -2.97 12.07
N ASN A 94 1.19 -3.18 11.44
CA ASN A 94 2.47 -3.38 12.12
C ASN A 94 3.00 -2.11 12.82
N MET A 95 2.53 -0.93 12.40
CA MET A 95 2.94 0.35 12.97
C MET A 95 2.08 0.78 14.16
N GLN A 96 0.84 0.30 14.27
CA GLN A 96 -0.05 0.64 15.39
C GLN A 96 0.53 0.31 16.77
N PRO A 97 1.11 -0.88 17.03
CA PRO A 97 1.74 -1.18 18.32
C PRO A 97 2.95 -0.28 18.66
N LYS A 98 3.48 0.44 17.66
CA LYS A 98 4.59 1.39 17.82
C LYS A 98 4.11 2.83 18.00
N GLY A 99 2.79 3.03 18.21
CA GLY A 99 2.18 4.36 18.34
C GLY A 99 2.13 5.14 17.04
N GLN A 100 2.26 4.48 15.89
CA GLN A 100 2.24 5.11 14.57
C GLN A 100 0.96 4.70 13.84
N TYR A 101 0.02 5.63 13.74
CA TYR A 101 -1.32 5.39 13.23
C TYR A 101 -1.41 5.83 11.76
N LEU A 102 -1.21 4.88 10.85
CA LEU A 102 -1.27 5.11 9.41
C LEU A 102 -2.62 4.65 8.85
N GLN A 103 -3.17 5.41 7.92
CA GLN A 103 -4.42 5.09 7.23
C GLN A 103 -4.17 4.68 5.79
N CYS A 104 -4.72 3.54 5.39
CA CYS A 104 -4.84 3.18 3.97
C CYS A 104 -6.09 3.84 3.40
N PHE A 105 -5.94 4.63 2.34
CA PHE A 105 -7.07 5.36 1.71
C PHE A 105 -7.25 5.04 0.22
N VAL A 106 -6.31 4.33 -0.41
CA VAL A 106 -6.42 3.81 -1.78
C VAL A 106 -5.79 2.42 -1.86
N GLN A 107 -6.54 1.45 -2.39
CA GLN A 107 -6.04 0.12 -2.66
C GLN A 107 -5.60 -0.02 -4.13
N GLN A 108 -4.31 -0.29 -4.36
CA GLN A 108 -3.77 -0.52 -5.71
C GLN A 108 -3.86 -1.99 -6.14
N GLY A 109 -3.71 -2.91 -5.18
CA GLY A 109 -3.75 -4.36 -5.41
C GLY A 109 -4.66 -5.07 -4.40
N ARG A 110 -5.48 -6.00 -4.89
CA ARG A 110 -6.40 -6.81 -4.07
C ARG A 110 -5.76 -8.06 -3.44
N ALA A 111 -4.52 -8.35 -3.79
CA ALA A 111 -3.75 -9.50 -3.31
C ALA A 111 -2.28 -9.10 -3.18
N PRO A 112 -1.45 -9.86 -2.43
CA PRO A 112 -0.05 -9.50 -2.23
C PRO A 112 0.81 -9.53 -3.50
N GLN A 113 0.39 -10.25 -4.55
CA GLN A 113 1.10 -10.35 -5.84
C GLN A 113 2.62 -10.66 -5.71
N ILE A 114 3.00 -11.37 -4.66
CA ILE A 114 4.38 -11.76 -4.36
C ILE A 114 4.49 -13.28 -4.50
N ALA A 115 5.48 -13.73 -5.26
CA ALA A 115 5.85 -15.12 -5.40
C ALA A 115 7.23 -15.35 -4.78
N ILE A 116 7.41 -16.53 -4.16
CA ILE A 116 8.72 -16.98 -3.67
C ILE A 116 9.28 -17.92 -4.72
N GLY A 117 10.40 -17.53 -5.32
CA GLY A 117 11.14 -18.34 -6.29
C GLY A 117 12.34 -19.01 -5.64
N ILE A 118 12.70 -20.18 -6.16
CA ILE A 118 14.00 -20.80 -5.89
C ILE A 118 14.81 -20.80 -7.18
N ALA A 119 16.13 -20.57 -7.05
CA ALA A 119 17.03 -20.65 -8.18
C ALA A 119 16.94 -22.03 -8.84
N THR A 120 16.87 -22.08 -10.18
CA THR A 120 16.73 -23.32 -10.96
C THR A 120 17.78 -24.37 -10.58
N ALA A 121 19.01 -23.94 -10.31
CA ALA A 121 20.10 -24.81 -9.87
C ALA A 121 19.80 -25.56 -8.55
N LYS A 122 18.95 -25.00 -7.67
CA LYS A 122 18.56 -25.58 -6.38
C LYS A 122 17.17 -26.21 -6.39
N ALA A 123 16.42 -26.09 -7.48
CA ALA A 123 15.04 -26.53 -7.56
C ALA A 123 14.86 -28.05 -7.34
N LYS A 124 15.87 -28.86 -7.72
CA LYS A 124 15.82 -30.33 -7.53
C LYS A 124 15.96 -30.75 -6.07
N GLU A 125 16.68 -29.97 -5.27
CA GLU A 125 16.95 -30.25 -3.85
C GLU A 125 15.80 -29.80 -2.95
N TYR A 126 15.05 -28.78 -3.38
CA TYR A 126 13.91 -28.27 -2.62
C TYR A 126 12.70 -29.20 -2.69
N LYS A 127 12.13 -29.51 -1.52
CA LYS A 127 10.92 -30.33 -1.32
C LYS A 127 9.87 -29.60 -0.51
N SER A 128 10.30 -28.78 0.45
CA SER A 128 9.41 -28.07 1.35
C SER A 128 10.07 -26.81 1.91
N PRO A 129 9.31 -25.90 2.53
CA PRO A 129 9.87 -24.70 3.16
C PRO A 129 10.97 -25.01 4.20
N LYS A 130 11.00 -26.22 4.80
CA LYS A 130 12.06 -26.67 5.72
C LYS A 130 13.45 -26.65 5.09
N ASP A 131 13.54 -26.87 3.79
CA ASP A 131 14.81 -26.95 3.06
C ASP A 131 15.45 -25.57 2.88
N LEU A 132 14.75 -24.50 3.28
CA LEU A 132 15.33 -23.16 3.31
C LEU A 132 16.23 -22.92 4.52
N LYS A 133 16.26 -23.83 5.51
CA LYS A 133 17.10 -23.69 6.70
C LYS A 133 18.57 -23.50 6.34
N GLY A 134 19.19 -22.47 6.91
CA GLY A 134 20.58 -22.09 6.68
C GLY A 134 20.83 -21.38 5.34
N LEU A 135 19.81 -21.22 4.48
CA LEU A 135 19.99 -20.55 3.20
C LEU A 135 19.94 -19.03 3.33
N LYS A 136 20.59 -18.36 2.37
CA LYS A 136 20.42 -16.94 2.11
C LYS A 136 19.24 -16.74 1.17
N VAL A 137 18.30 -15.88 1.55
CA VAL A 137 17.08 -15.60 0.80
C VAL A 137 16.98 -14.11 0.53
N GLY A 138 16.79 -13.74 -0.74
CA GLY A 138 16.63 -12.37 -1.18
C GLY A 138 15.23 -11.85 -0.88
N VAL A 139 15.13 -10.60 -0.42
CA VAL A 139 13.89 -9.83 -0.24
C VAL A 139 14.17 -8.41 -0.70
N SER A 140 13.14 -7.62 -1.01
CA SER A 140 13.36 -6.23 -1.44
C SER A 140 14.06 -5.39 -0.36
N ALA A 141 13.59 -5.44 0.88
CA ALA A 141 14.37 -4.98 2.03
C ALA A 141 13.91 -5.68 3.32
N PRO A 142 14.82 -5.88 4.30
CA PRO A 142 14.43 -6.35 5.62
C PRO A 142 13.27 -5.53 6.21
N GLY A 143 12.22 -6.24 6.59
CA GLY A 143 10.99 -5.68 7.15
C GLY A 143 9.94 -5.24 6.12
N SER A 144 10.18 -5.43 4.82
CA SER A 144 9.19 -5.19 3.76
C SER A 144 8.20 -6.34 3.62
N SER A 145 7.13 -6.15 2.83
CA SER A 145 6.12 -7.19 2.54
C SER A 145 6.71 -8.50 2.03
N THR A 146 7.71 -8.44 1.14
CA THR A 146 8.45 -9.62 0.64
C THR A 146 9.09 -10.43 1.77
N HIS A 147 9.64 -9.76 2.78
CA HIS A 147 10.18 -10.40 3.98
C HIS A 147 9.09 -10.98 4.89
N MET A 148 7.95 -10.29 5.03
CA MET A 148 6.84 -10.79 5.84
C MET A 148 6.21 -12.05 5.23
N ILE A 149 6.01 -12.06 3.91
CA ILE A 149 5.50 -13.23 3.19
C ILE A 149 6.51 -14.38 3.25
N LEU A 150 7.80 -14.10 3.15
CA LEU A 150 8.84 -15.11 3.37
C LEU A 150 8.75 -15.71 4.77
N ASN A 151 8.64 -14.88 5.80
CA ASN A 151 8.50 -15.35 7.19
C ASN A 151 7.23 -16.18 7.39
N HIS A 152 6.12 -15.79 6.78
CA HIS A 152 4.90 -16.59 6.79
C HIS A 152 5.14 -17.93 6.10
N PHE A 153 5.74 -17.93 4.91
CA PHE A 153 6.01 -19.15 4.14
C PHE A 153 6.90 -20.14 4.87
N ILE A 154 8.05 -19.72 5.41
CA ILE A 154 8.96 -20.62 6.14
C ILE A 154 8.31 -21.17 7.42
N SER A 155 7.39 -20.42 8.05
CA SER A 155 6.66 -20.87 9.22
C SER A 155 5.76 -22.08 8.94
N THR A 156 5.25 -22.21 7.70
CA THR A 156 4.48 -23.40 7.28
C THR A 156 5.34 -24.68 7.23
N GLY A 157 6.67 -24.53 7.13
CA GLY A 157 7.64 -25.61 7.32
C GLY A 157 8.10 -25.78 8.77
N GLY A 158 7.65 -24.95 9.71
CA GLY A 158 8.11 -24.98 11.10
C GLY A 158 9.48 -24.31 11.31
N LEU A 159 9.97 -23.52 10.35
CA LEU A 159 11.17 -22.70 10.53
C LEU A 159 10.83 -21.37 11.19
N LYS A 160 11.80 -20.83 11.94
CA LYS A 160 11.78 -19.49 12.50
C LYS A 160 12.52 -18.52 11.58
N PRO A 161 12.27 -17.20 11.67
CA PRO A 161 13.06 -16.22 10.93
C PRO A 161 14.57 -16.34 11.14
N SER A 162 15.01 -16.76 12.34
CA SER A 162 16.42 -16.99 12.66
C SER A 162 17.04 -18.23 12.00
N ASP A 163 16.23 -19.11 11.41
CA ASP A 163 16.73 -20.30 10.70
C ASP A 163 17.21 -19.98 9.28
N ILE A 164 17.02 -18.75 8.79
CA ILE A 164 17.46 -18.30 7.45
C ILE A 164 18.23 -16.98 7.53
N SER A 165 18.99 -16.65 6.48
CA SER A 165 19.66 -15.36 6.34
C SER A 165 18.95 -14.52 5.29
N VAL A 166 18.39 -13.37 5.69
CA VAL A 166 17.67 -12.48 4.78
C VAL A 166 18.60 -11.40 4.21
N ILE A 167 18.60 -11.24 2.89
CA ILE A 167 19.43 -10.26 2.17
C ILE A 167 18.53 -9.31 1.38
N GLY A 168 18.74 -8.00 1.54
CA GLY A 168 18.11 -7.00 0.68
C GLY A 168 18.69 -7.05 -0.73
N VAL A 169 17.84 -7.14 -1.76
CA VAL A 169 18.23 -7.20 -3.18
C VAL A 169 17.51 -6.14 -4.01
#